data_AF-A0A0F2PT57-F1
#
_entry.id   AF-A0A0F2PT57-F1
#
_cell.length_a   1.000
_cell.length_b   1.000
_cell.length_c   1.000
_cell.angle_alpha   90.00
_cell.angle_beta   90.00
_cell.angle_gamma   90.00
#
_symmetry.space_group_name_H-M   'P 1'
#
loop_
_entity.id
_entity.type
_entity.pdbx_description
1 polymer ?
#
loop_
_entity_poly.entity_id
_entity_poly.type
_entity_poly.pdbx_seq_one_letter_code
_entity_poly.pdbx_strand_id
1 'polypeptide(L)'
;MVFSVTFTLAPPQANADTVNDVVKQLEKVDDQLDMDPDGKNDVAAAKAELANLSRDPNSAPWPDVFAILLTNEVMTRLGGEAAAKGKIIDLVCDFAAVQYSTNAGDLRENLENFRLQHTSTVTALLGSDFTIDDLYNYLLAAKGEVPNVITGDVSDLFALASGDYGQIRSAMERWILYALNKAATGQYTLLLNKLDAIGWSIDKLIVAKDIISANVDPGYAGEIALIKAYVRSETHFLKNGKEWDQNINLKAGDTLPLKLSILGFSLAGYFLHWQVDDTSMATVNDSTKTLTGVDKGKTKLRVYIYNPDTDWVYQGTVHVTGGGGSHKK
;
A
#
# COMPACT_ATOMS: atom_id res chain seq x y z
N MET A 1 -7.15 4.26 0.72
CA MET A 1 -6.03 4.62 1.63
C MET A 1 -4.73 3.95 1.20
N VAL A 2 -4.82 2.90 0.39
CA VAL A 2 -3.72 2.20 -0.30
C VAL A 2 -2.74 3.17 -0.94
N PHE A 3 -3.20 4.20 -1.66
CA PHE A 3 -2.31 5.16 -2.31
C PHE A 3 -1.31 5.77 -1.32
N SER A 4 -1.73 6.18 -0.12
CA SER A 4 -0.83 6.79 0.88
C SER A 4 0.24 5.86 1.43
N VAL A 5 0.11 4.54 1.24
CA VAL A 5 1.00 3.53 1.82
C VAL A 5 1.95 2.92 0.81
N THR A 6 1.69 2.97 -0.49
CA THR A 6 2.45 2.18 -1.49
C THR A 6 3.84 2.74 -1.84
N PHE A 7 4.07 4.03 -1.71
CA PHE A 7 5.28 4.83 -2.07
C PHE A 7 6.70 4.67 -1.40
N THR A 8 7.61 3.74 -1.79
CA THR A 8 9.03 3.69 -1.27
C THR A 8 10.00 4.77 -1.83
N LEU A 9 11.12 4.95 -1.13
CA LEU A 9 12.23 5.89 -1.39
C LEU A 9 12.97 5.64 -2.71
N ALA A 10 13.02 6.66 -3.57
CA ALA A 10 14.26 7.01 -4.26
C ALA A 10 14.92 8.16 -3.47
N PRO A 11 16.26 8.21 -3.32
CA PRO A 11 16.91 9.36 -2.73
C PRO A 11 16.53 10.63 -3.51
N PRO A 12 16.45 11.80 -2.85
CA PRO A 12 16.11 13.06 -3.50
C PRO A 12 17.18 13.38 -4.55
N GLN A 13 16.97 12.90 -5.76
CA GLN A 13 17.60 13.47 -6.93
C GLN A 13 16.84 14.75 -7.20
N ALA A 14 17.53 15.86 -7.03
CA ALA A 14 17.08 17.16 -7.51
C ALA A 14 16.43 17.00 -8.89
N ASN A 15 15.12 17.22 -8.96
CA ASN A 15 14.28 17.11 -10.16
C ASN A 15 14.26 15.75 -10.88
N ALA A 16 14.33 14.62 -10.15
CA ALA A 16 13.87 13.34 -10.71
C ALA A 16 12.33 13.32 -10.78
N ASP A 17 11.79 12.71 -11.83
CA ASP A 17 10.37 12.65 -12.15
C ASP A 17 9.56 11.99 -11.01
N THR A 18 8.97 12.81 -10.12
CA THR A 18 8.16 12.36 -8.97
C THR A 18 7.08 11.37 -9.38
N VAL A 19 6.50 11.53 -10.58
CA VAL A 19 5.50 10.60 -11.10
C VAL A 19 6.12 9.23 -11.34
N ASN A 20 7.33 9.14 -11.88
CA ASN A 20 8.03 7.85 -12.01
C ASN A 20 8.25 7.16 -10.66
N ASP A 21 8.61 7.94 -9.63
CA ASP A 21 8.84 7.37 -8.31
C ASP A 21 7.55 6.95 -7.63
N VAL A 22 6.42 7.59 -7.91
CA VAL A 22 5.08 7.12 -7.51
C VAL A 22 4.69 5.85 -8.27
N VAL A 23 4.90 5.82 -9.59
CA VAL A 23 4.56 4.68 -10.47
C VAL A 23 5.27 3.41 -10.04
N LYS A 24 6.60 3.44 -9.84
CA LYS A 24 7.40 2.27 -9.42
C LYS A 24 6.86 1.58 -8.17
N GLN A 25 6.13 2.32 -7.33
CA GLN A 25 5.68 1.87 -6.02
C GLN A 25 4.31 1.24 -6.10
N LEU A 26 3.46 1.83 -6.92
CA LEU A 26 2.18 1.24 -7.29
C LEU A 26 2.39 -0.03 -8.14
N GLU A 27 3.38 -0.04 -9.04
CA GLU A 27 3.77 -1.24 -9.80
C GLU A 27 4.15 -2.42 -8.89
N LYS A 28 4.89 -2.18 -7.80
CA LYS A 28 5.19 -3.24 -6.82
C LYS A 28 3.93 -3.83 -6.18
N VAL A 29 2.90 -3.02 -5.99
CA VAL A 29 1.62 -3.46 -5.43
C VAL A 29 0.81 -4.19 -6.48
N ASP A 30 0.75 -3.65 -7.71
CA ASP A 30 0.10 -4.32 -8.84
C ASP A 30 0.74 -5.69 -9.12
N ASP A 31 2.06 -5.82 -9.05
CA ASP A 31 2.78 -7.10 -9.17
C ASP A 31 2.29 -8.12 -8.13
N GLN A 32 2.00 -7.68 -6.90
CA GLN A 32 1.46 -8.55 -5.85
C GLN A 32 -0.04 -8.79 -5.98
N LEU A 33 -0.79 -7.85 -6.54
CA LEU A 33 -2.21 -7.98 -6.85
C LEU A 33 -2.44 -8.97 -8.01
N ASP A 34 -1.53 -9.00 -9.00
CA ASP A 34 -1.54 -9.96 -10.11
C ASP A 34 -1.38 -11.42 -9.65
N MET A 35 -0.77 -11.62 -8.49
CA MET A 35 -0.65 -12.92 -7.84
C MET A 35 -1.92 -13.32 -7.05
N ASP A 36 -2.95 -12.47 -7.04
CA ASP A 36 -4.22 -12.64 -6.32
C ASP A 36 -5.42 -12.33 -7.24
N PRO A 37 -5.80 -13.26 -8.13
CA PRO A 37 -6.85 -13.01 -9.13
C PRO A 37 -8.20 -12.59 -8.54
N ASP A 38 -8.58 -13.16 -7.39
CA ASP A 38 -9.82 -12.81 -6.71
C ASP A 38 -9.76 -11.37 -6.19
N GLY A 39 -8.68 -11.01 -5.50
CA GLY A 39 -8.46 -9.63 -5.07
C GLY A 39 -8.40 -8.64 -6.24
N LYS A 40 -7.77 -9.02 -7.36
CA LYS A 40 -7.75 -8.19 -8.57
C LYS A 40 -9.14 -7.96 -9.14
N ASN A 41 -10.01 -8.98 -9.10
CA ASN A 41 -11.42 -8.84 -9.50
C ASN A 41 -12.19 -7.91 -8.56
N ASP A 42 -11.93 -7.98 -7.25
CA ASP A 42 -12.56 -7.07 -6.28
C ASP A 42 -12.17 -5.61 -6.53
N VAL A 43 -10.90 -5.33 -6.82
CA VAL A 43 -10.43 -3.99 -7.21
C VAL A 43 -11.08 -3.52 -8.51
N ALA A 44 -11.19 -4.41 -9.51
CA ALA A 44 -11.84 -4.09 -10.77
C ALA A 44 -13.34 -3.78 -10.59
N ALA A 45 -14.02 -4.51 -9.70
CA ALA A 45 -15.41 -4.24 -9.34
C ALA A 45 -15.56 -2.86 -8.68
N ALA A 46 -14.72 -2.53 -7.70
CA ALA A 46 -14.72 -1.21 -7.06
C ALA A 46 -14.45 -0.08 -8.07
N LYS A 47 -13.54 -0.29 -9.02
CA LYS A 47 -13.28 0.65 -10.13
C LYS A 47 -14.51 0.86 -11.02
N ALA A 48 -15.23 -0.22 -11.35
CA ALA A 48 -16.44 -0.15 -12.16
C ALA A 48 -17.57 0.60 -11.44
N GLU A 49 -17.77 0.33 -10.15
CA GLU A 49 -18.74 1.08 -9.33
C GLU A 49 -18.37 2.56 -9.21
N LEU A 50 -17.08 2.89 -9.03
CA LEU A 50 -16.62 4.28 -9.05
C LEU A 50 -16.88 4.99 -10.38
N ALA A 51 -16.74 4.30 -11.51
CA ALA A 51 -17.06 4.84 -12.83
C ALA A 51 -18.57 5.11 -13.00
N ASN A 52 -19.41 4.32 -12.34
CA ASN A 52 -20.87 4.44 -12.34
C ASN A 52 -21.41 5.37 -11.24
N LEU A 53 -20.56 5.80 -10.30
CA LEU A 53 -20.95 6.70 -9.22
C LEU A 53 -21.51 8.00 -9.81
N SER A 54 -22.74 8.32 -9.42
CA SER A 54 -23.44 9.54 -9.86
C SER A 54 -22.55 10.75 -9.64
N ARG A 55 -22.51 11.69 -10.59
CA ARG A 55 -21.80 12.98 -10.45
C ARG A 55 -22.74 14.15 -10.13
N ASP A 56 -24.01 13.86 -9.86
CA ASP A 56 -24.97 14.85 -9.38
C ASP A 56 -24.67 15.21 -7.92
N PRO A 57 -24.36 16.48 -7.59
CA PRO A 57 -24.04 16.92 -6.24
C PRO A 57 -25.13 16.67 -5.18
N ASN A 58 -26.37 16.39 -5.59
CA ASN A 58 -27.48 16.11 -4.67
C ASN A 58 -27.72 14.62 -4.45
N SER A 59 -27.06 13.77 -5.22
CA SER A 59 -27.12 12.31 -5.09
C SER A 59 -26.09 11.83 -4.07
N ALA A 60 -26.39 10.73 -3.37
CA ALA A 60 -25.38 10.08 -2.51
C ALA A 60 -24.14 9.68 -3.33
N PRO A 61 -22.92 9.76 -2.77
CA PRO A 61 -22.58 10.14 -1.38
C PRO A 61 -22.38 11.65 -1.13
N TRP A 62 -22.60 12.50 -2.13
CA TRP A 62 -22.05 13.84 -2.14
C TRP A 62 -22.54 14.77 -1.03
N PRO A 63 -23.82 14.76 -0.61
CA PRO A 63 -24.27 15.56 0.53
C PRO A 63 -23.44 15.33 1.79
N ASP A 64 -23.09 14.08 2.10
CA ASP A 64 -22.30 13.72 3.29
C ASP A 64 -20.84 14.13 3.13
N VAL A 65 -20.27 13.99 1.92
CA VAL A 65 -18.92 14.49 1.61
C VAL A 65 -18.84 16.01 1.74
N PHE A 66 -19.85 16.74 1.25
CA PHE A 66 -19.87 18.20 1.30
C PHE A 66 -20.09 18.73 2.71
N ALA A 67 -20.81 18.00 3.57
CA ALA A 67 -20.91 18.35 4.98
C ALA A 67 -19.54 18.44 5.69
N ILE A 68 -18.52 17.79 5.11
CA ILE A 68 -17.14 17.76 5.64
C ILE A 68 -16.23 18.72 4.88
N LEU A 69 -16.24 18.68 3.55
CA LEU A 69 -15.25 19.34 2.70
C LEU A 69 -15.69 20.70 2.13
N LEU A 70 -16.99 21.00 2.09
CA LEU A 70 -17.48 22.23 1.44
C LEU A 70 -17.56 23.39 2.44
N THR A 71 -16.40 23.94 2.79
CA THR A 71 -16.28 25.10 3.68
C THR A 71 -16.51 26.42 2.93
N ASN A 72 -16.72 27.52 3.67
CA ASN A 72 -16.82 28.86 3.08
C ASN A 72 -15.56 29.25 2.29
N GLU A 73 -14.40 28.88 2.81
CA GLU A 73 -13.10 29.13 2.19
C GLU A 73 -12.96 28.33 0.89
N VAL A 74 -13.36 27.06 0.88
CA VAL A 74 -13.37 26.22 -0.33
C VAL A 74 -14.31 26.80 -1.38
N MET A 75 -15.54 27.16 -1.00
CA MET A 75 -16.49 27.80 -1.91
C MET A 75 -15.91 29.09 -2.50
N THR A 76 -15.30 29.93 -1.66
CA THR A 76 -14.67 31.19 -2.10
C THR A 76 -13.56 30.93 -3.10
N ARG A 77 -12.66 29.99 -2.81
CA ARG A 77 -11.50 29.69 -3.68
C ARG A 77 -11.87 29.01 -4.99
N LEU A 78 -12.97 28.24 -5.01
CA LEU A 78 -13.38 27.47 -6.18
C LEU A 78 -14.44 28.14 -7.07
N GLY A 79 -14.94 29.32 -6.67
CA GLY A 79 -15.85 30.14 -7.48
C GLY A 79 -17.34 30.00 -7.14
N GLY A 80 -17.65 29.73 -5.86
CA GLY A 80 -19.00 29.55 -5.34
C GLY A 80 -19.37 28.08 -5.11
N GLU A 81 -20.50 27.86 -4.44
CA GLU A 81 -20.95 26.53 -4.00
C GLU A 81 -21.05 25.51 -5.14
N ALA A 82 -21.75 25.85 -6.22
CA ALA A 82 -21.98 24.93 -7.34
C ALA A 82 -20.67 24.53 -8.04
N ALA A 83 -19.76 25.49 -8.27
CA ALA A 83 -18.46 25.23 -8.89
C ALA A 83 -17.55 24.40 -7.97
N ALA A 84 -17.57 24.69 -6.66
CA ALA A 84 -16.82 23.94 -5.67
C ALA A 84 -17.26 22.48 -5.60
N LYS A 85 -18.58 22.23 -5.55
CA LYS A 85 -19.15 20.89 -5.54
C LYS A 85 -18.67 20.05 -6.74
N GLY A 86 -18.78 20.57 -7.96
CA GLY A 86 -18.33 19.87 -9.16
C GLY A 86 -16.83 19.56 -9.14
N LYS A 87 -16.00 20.53 -8.78
CA LYS A 87 -14.54 20.32 -8.71
C LYS A 87 -14.10 19.33 -7.64
N ILE A 88 -14.78 19.30 -6.48
CA ILE A 88 -14.50 18.31 -5.43
C ILE A 88 -14.87 16.91 -5.92
N ILE A 89 -16.04 16.75 -6.56
CA ILE A 89 -16.48 15.48 -7.15
C ILE A 89 -15.42 14.95 -8.12
N ASP A 90 -15.00 15.78 -9.08
CA ASP A 90 -14.03 15.39 -10.10
C ASP A 90 -12.68 15.03 -9.47
N LEU A 91 -12.15 15.91 -8.60
CA LEU A 91 -10.87 15.69 -7.93
C LEU A 91 -10.84 14.36 -7.16
N VAL A 92 -11.86 14.09 -6.34
CA VAL A 92 -11.84 12.92 -5.46
C VAL A 92 -12.09 11.64 -6.24
N CYS A 93 -13.01 11.65 -7.21
CA CYS A 93 -13.24 10.47 -8.05
C CYS A 93 -12.06 10.14 -8.94
N ASP A 94 -11.41 11.13 -9.54
CA ASP A 94 -10.25 10.88 -10.40
C ASP A 94 -9.07 10.37 -9.57
N PHE A 95 -8.87 10.89 -8.35
CA PHE A 95 -7.89 10.34 -7.42
C PHE A 95 -8.21 8.89 -7.03
N ALA A 96 -9.48 8.58 -6.73
CA ALA A 96 -9.93 7.23 -6.43
C ALA A 96 -9.77 6.27 -7.63
N ALA A 97 -9.90 6.76 -8.85
CA ALA A 97 -9.69 5.97 -10.07
C ALA A 97 -8.23 5.56 -10.24
N VAL A 98 -7.28 6.42 -9.83
CA VAL A 98 -5.87 6.03 -9.74
C VAL A 98 -5.66 4.99 -8.63
N GLN A 99 -6.34 5.13 -7.48
CA GLN A 99 -6.24 4.16 -6.37
C GLN A 99 -6.71 2.75 -6.76
N TYR A 100 -7.85 2.64 -7.44
CA TYR A 100 -8.39 1.36 -7.90
C TYR A 100 -7.87 0.98 -9.29
N SER A 101 -6.68 1.45 -9.68
CA SER A 101 -6.02 0.94 -10.88
C SER A 101 -5.73 -0.55 -10.71
N THR A 102 -5.87 -1.30 -11.81
CA THR A 102 -5.62 -2.75 -11.88
C THR A 102 -4.60 -3.10 -12.96
N ASN A 103 -3.97 -2.09 -13.54
CA ASN A 103 -3.06 -2.22 -14.67
C ASN A 103 -1.86 -1.30 -14.48
N ALA A 104 -0.72 -1.91 -14.20
CA ALA A 104 0.57 -1.24 -14.05
C ALA A 104 0.91 -0.36 -15.26
N GLY A 105 0.59 -0.83 -16.48
CA GLY A 105 0.91 -0.12 -17.73
C GLY A 105 0.24 1.25 -17.86
N ASP A 106 -0.89 1.46 -17.18
CA ASP A 106 -1.68 2.69 -17.28
C ASP A 106 -1.36 3.67 -16.13
N LEU A 107 -0.63 3.25 -15.09
CA LEU A 107 -0.41 4.04 -13.87
C LEU A 107 0.23 5.39 -14.15
N ARG A 108 1.29 5.42 -14.98
CA ARG A 108 1.99 6.67 -15.32
C ARG A 108 1.05 7.65 -16.01
N GLU A 109 0.32 7.18 -17.01
CA GLU A 109 -0.62 8.02 -17.74
C GLU A 109 -1.74 8.53 -16.82
N ASN A 110 -2.31 7.67 -15.97
CA ASN A 110 -3.37 8.07 -15.03
C ASN A 110 -2.88 9.13 -14.02
N LEU A 111 -1.67 8.99 -13.50
CA LEU A 111 -1.07 9.97 -12.58
C LEU A 111 -0.75 11.30 -13.26
N GLU A 112 -0.26 11.26 -14.50
CA GLU A 112 -0.01 12.45 -15.32
C GLU A 112 -1.32 13.17 -15.66
N ASN A 113 -2.34 12.42 -16.07
CA ASN A 113 -3.66 12.97 -16.37
C ASN A 113 -4.29 13.60 -15.13
N PHE A 114 -4.24 12.92 -13.99
CA PHE A 114 -4.69 13.49 -12.71
C PHE A 114 -3.96 14.80 -12.41
N ARG A 115 -2.62 14.80 -12.54
CA ARG A 115 -1.79 15.99 -12.32
C ARG A 115 -2.21 17.15 -13.22
N LEU A 116 -2.28 16.93 -14.52
CA LEU A 116 -2.59 17.98 -15.49
C LEU A 116 -4.01 18.52 -15.33
N GLN A 117 -4.99 17.63 -15.15
CA GLN A 117 -6.40 18.00 -15.03
C GLN A 117 -6.67 18.81 -13.74
N HIS A 118 -6.06 18.43 -12.63
CA HIS A 118 -6.38 19.00 -11.32
C HIS A 118 -5.43 20.09 -10.82
N THR A 119 -4.38 20.42 -11.59
CA THR A 119 -3.42 21.48 -11.23
C THR A 119 -4.12 22.80 -10.88
N SER A 120 -5.10 23.23 -11.69
CA SER A 120 -5.80 24.49 -11.45
C SER A 120 -6.66 24.46 -10.17
N THR A 121 -7.33 23.33 -9.89
CA THR A 121 -8.12 23.12 -8.68
C THR A 121 -7.24 23.10 -7.44
N VAL A 122 -6.12 22.36 -7.48
CA VAL A 122 -5.16 22.31 -6.37
C VAL A 122 -4.52 23.67 -6.13
N THR A 123 -4.13 24.39 -7.18
CA THR A 123 -3.58 25.76 -7.07
C THR A 123 -4.61 26.71 -6.46
N ALA A 124 -5.88 26.63 -6.86
CA ALA A 124 -6.93 27.46 -6.27
C ALA A 124 -7.14 27.14 -4.79
N LEU A 125 -7.10 25.86 -4.40
CA LEU A 125 -7.30 25.43 -3.02
C LEU A 125 -6.11 25.69 -2.11
N LEU A 126 -4.88 25.42 -2.56
CA LEU A 126 -3.69 25.37 -1.72
C LEU A 126 -2.66 26.47 -2.04
N GLY A 127 -2.89 27.25 -3.10
CA GLY A 127 -1.98 28.31 -3.56
C GLY A 127 -0.94 27.80 -4.56
N SER A 128 -0.24 28.74 -5.22
CA SER A 128 0.76 28.44 -6.25
C SER A 128 2.11 27.94 -5.71
N ASP A 129 2.32 28.07 -4.40
CA ASP A 129 3.47 27.58 -3.64
C ASP A 129 3.31 26.12 -3.19
N PHE A 130 2.22 25.46 -3.59
CA PHE A 130 1.99 24.03 -3.39
C PHE A 130 1.50 23.38 -4.68
N THR A 131 2.16 22.32 -5.12
CA THR A 131 1.89 21.61 -6.37
C THR A 131 1.41 20.18 -6.14
N ILE A 132 0.91 19.52 -7.18
CA ILE A 132 0.59 18.07 -7.11
C ILE A 132 1.85 17.23 -6.93
N ASP A 133 3.00 17.67 -7.44
CA ASP A 133 4.27 16.98 -7.20
C ASP A 133 4.66 17.06 -5.70
N ASP A 134 4.36 18.17 -5.02
CA ASP A 134 4.53 18.29 -3.56
C ASP A 134 3.60 17.34 -2.80
N LEU A 135 2.36 17.16 -3.27
CA LEU A 135 1.43 16.17 -2.73
C LEU A 135 1.97 14.74 -2.90
N TYR A 136 2.46 14.38 -4.08
CA TYR A 136 3.06 13.07 -4.33
C TYR A 136 4.29 12.82 -3.46
N ASN A 137 5.17 13.81 -3.34
CA ASN A 137 6.34 13.76 -2.47
C ASN A 137 5.96 13.62 -0.98
N TYR A 138 4.90 14.30 -0.55
CA TYR A 138 4.36 14.14 0.80
C TYR A 138 3.82 12.73 1.04
N LEU A 139 3.10 12.14 0.09
CA LEU A 139 2.61 10.77 0.22
C LEU A 139 3.76 9.74 0.25
N LEU A 140 4.82 9.96 -0.54
CA LEU A 140 6.08 9.20 -0.46
C LEU A 140 6.73 9.29 0.93
N ALA A 141 6.79 10.49 1.51
CA ALA A 141 7.29 10.67 2.87
C ALA A 141 6.39 9.97 3.90
N ALA A 142 5.07 10.05 3.75
CA ALA A 142 4.11 9.41 4.63
C ALA A 142 4.27 7.89 4.65
N LYS A 143 4.45 7.22 3.51
CA LYS A 143 4.80 5.80 3.54
C LYS A 143 6.10 5.55 4.31
N GLY A 144 7.14 6.35 4.08
CA GLY A 144 8.42 6.20 4.77
C GLY A 144 8.28 6.17 6.30
N GLU A 145 7.23 6.81 6.83
CA GLU A 145 6.90 6.82 8.26
C GLU A 145 6.05 5.63 8.72
N VAL A 146 5.47 4.81 7.82
CA VAL A 146 4.63 3.65 8.18
C VAL A 146 5.36 2.68 9.13
N PRO A 147 6.62 2.26 8.86
CA PRO A 147 7.37 1.44 9.81
C PRO A 147 7.59 2.11 11.19
N ASN A 148 7.62 3.44 11.24
CA ASN A 148 7.87 4.21 12.47
C ASN A 148 6.61 4.46 13.29
N VAL A 149 5.43 4.12 12.77
CA VAL A 149 4.14 4.28 13.46
C VAL A 149 3.47 2.95 13.77
N ILE A 150 3.88 1.87 13.11
CA ILE A 150 3.55 0.51 13.53
C ILE A 150 4.27 0.28 14.85
N THR A 151 3.50 0.25 15.92
CA THR A 151 4.03 0.00 17.24
C THR A 151 4.28 -1.49 17.42
N GLY A 152 5.23 -1.86 18.28
CA GLY A 152 5.39 -3.25 18.71
C GLY A 152 4.26 -3.76 19.61
N ASP A 153 3.14 -3.03 19.67
CA ASP A 153 2.01 -3.38 20.52
C ASP A 153 1.31 -4.62 19.98
N VAL A 154 0.82 -5.42 20.93
CA VAL A 154 0.27 -6.75 20.68
C VAL A 154 -0.91 -6.71 19.70
N SER A 155 -1.69 -5.62 19.65
CA SER A 155 -2.78 -5.44 18.68
C SER A 155 -2.31 -5.28 17.24
N ASP A 156 -1.17 -4.61 17.02
CA ASP A 156 -0.61 -4.39 15.68
C ASP A 156 -0.01 -5.71 15.16
N LEU A 157 0.61 -6.47 16.07
CA LEU A 157 1.08 -7.82 15.82
C LEU A 157 -0.05 -8.79 15.54
N PHE A 158 -1.13 -8.74 16.32
CA PHE A 158 -2.32 -9.55 16.07
C PHE A 158 -2.99 -9.17 14.76
N ALA A 159 -3.10 -7.89 14.39
CA ALA A 159 -3.65 -7.53 13.09
C ALA A 159 -2.81 -8.15 11.95
N LEU A 160 -1.49 -7.95 11.97
CA LEU A 160 -0.57 -8.49 10.95
C LEU A 160 -0.49 -10.03 10.94
N ALA A 161 -0.64 -10.68 12.10
CA ALA A 161 -0.55 -12.12 12.25
C ALA A 161 -1.90 -12.85 12.19
N SER A 162 -3.03 -12.14 12.34
CA SER A 162 -4.38 -12.72 12.35
C SER A 162 -4.89 -13.06 10.96
N GLY A 163 -4.39 -12.37 9.92
CA GLY A 163 -4.87 -12.55 8.54
C GLY A 163 -6.29 -12.11 8.30
N ASP A 164 -6.94 -11.51 9.29
CA ASP A 164 -8.20 -10.82 9.13
C ASP A 164 -7.90 -9.47 8.48
N TYR A 165 -8.04 -9.41 7.15
CA TYR A 165 -7.80 -8.18 6.42
C TYR A 165 -8.78 -7.06 6.79
N GLY A 166 -9.93 -7.34 7.43
CA GLY A 166 -10.79 -6.31 8.03
C GLY A 166 -10.15 -5.67 9.26
N GLN A 167 -9.48 -6.46 10.10
CA GLN A 167 -8.67 -5.94 11.21
C GLN A 167 -7.42 -5.22 10.71
N ILE A 168 -6.73 -5.75 9.70
CA ILE A 168 -5.58 -5.07 9.06
C ILE A 168 -6.03 -3.75 8.46
N ARG A 169 -7.17 -3.70 7.76
CA ARG A 169 -7.74 -2.45 7.24
C ARG A 169 -7.93 -1.44 8.36
N SER A 170 -8.61 -1.82 9.44
CA SER A 170 -8.88 -0.94 10.59
C SER A 170 -7.59 -0.43 11.25
N ALA A 171 -6.58 -1.29 11.39
CA ALA A 171 -5.27 -0.89 11.91
C ALA A 171 -4.54 0.04 10.95
N MET A 172 -4.63 -0.23 9.64
CA MET A 172 -4.01 0.54 8.57
C MET A 172 -4.58 1.96 8.50
N GLU A 173 -5.87 2.19 8.76
CA GLU A 173 -6.43 3.55 8.82
C GLU A 173 -5.69 4.42 9.85
N ARG A 174 -5.47 3.88 11.05
CA ARG A 174 -4.71 4.56 12.12
C ARG A 174 -3.24 4.72 11.75
N TRP A 175 -2.59 3.68 11.24
CA TRP A 175 -1.17 3.77 10.85
C TRP A 175 -0.97 4.82 9.77
N ILE A 176 -1.81 4.86 8.74
CA ILE A 176 -1.74 5.88 7.68
C ILE A 176 -1.95 7.27 8.25
N LEU A 177 -2.99 7.46 9.07
CA LEU A 177 -3.23 8.76 9.72
C LEU A 177 -1.99 9.23 10.50
N TYR A 178 -1.37 8.35 11.28
CA TYR A 178 -0.17 8.69 12.04
C TYR A 178 1.05 8.94 11.14
N ALA A 179 1.21 8.16 10.08
CA ALA A 179 2.31 8.30 9.15
C ALA A 179 2.21 9.61 8.35
N LEU A 180 1.02 9.97 7.90
CA LEU A 180 0.70 11.26 7.29
C LEU A 180 1.04 12.42 8.24
N ASN A 181 0.58 12.35 9.50
CA ASN A 181 0.89 13.38 10.49
C ASN A 181 2.39 13.49 10.82
N LYS A 182 3.13 12.37 10.89
CA LYS A 182 4.59 12.39 11.08
C LYS A 182 5.33 12.99 9.90
N ALA A 183 4.92 12.63 8.67
CA ALA A 183 5.53 13.16 7.45
C ALA A 183 5.24 14.65 7.26
N ALA A 184 4.17 15.17 7.86
CA ALA A 184 3.77 16.57 7.78
C ALA A 184 4.64 17.53 8.63
N THR A 185 5.95 17.29 8.67
CA THR A 185 6.96 18.10 9.36
C THR A 185 7.95 18.68 8.35
N GLY A 186 8.79 19.64 8.79
CA GLY A 186 9.80 20.27 7.92
C GLY A 186 9.16 20.93 6.70
N GLN A 187 9.59 20.53 5.50
CA GLN A 187 9.08 21.07 4.23
C GLN A 187 7.59 20.81 3.99
N TYR A 188 7.02 19.75 4.58
CA TYR A 188 5.61 19.40 4.41
C TYR A 188 4.66 20.04 5.44
N THR A 189 5.20 20.80 6.41
CA THR A 189 4.38 21.62 7.32
C THR A 189 3.49 22.60 6.53
N LEU A 190 3.96 23.01 5.35
CA LEU A 190 3.19 23.86 4.43
C LEU A 190 1.83 23.24 4.10
N LEU A 191 1.77 21.94 3.82
CA LEU A 191 0.53 21.25 3.49
C LEU A 191 -0.53 21.40 4.60
N LEU A 192 -0.15 21.18 5.86
CA LEU A 192 -1.09 21.32 6.98
C LEU A 192 -1.63 22.75 7.09
N ASN A 193 -0.76 23.75 6.94
CA ASN A 193 -1.18 25.15 6.97
C ASN A 193 -2.14 25.47 5.80
N LYS A 194 -1.91 24.89 4.61
CA LYS A 194 -2.80 25.08 3.46
C LYS A 194 -4.16 24.41 3.66
N LEU A 195 -4.19 23.19 4.20
CA LEU A 195 -5.41 22.48 4.54
C LEU A 195 -6.22 23.25 5.59
N ASP A 196 -5.57 23.68 6.68
CA ASP A 196 -6.22 24.45 7.75
C ASP A 196 -6.80 25.77 7.23
N ALA A 197 -6.08 26.46 6.33
CA ALA A 197 -6.55 27.70 5.71
C ALA A 197 -7.80 27.55 4.81
N ILE A 198 -8.21 26.31 4.49
CA ILE A 198 -9.49 26.00 3.83
C ILE A 198 -10.44 25.21 4.74
N GLY A 199 -10.11 25.07 6.03
CA GLY A 199 -10.88 24.32 7.01
C GLY A 199 -10.82 22.81 6.83
N TRP A 200 -9.83 22.29 6.09
CA TRP A 200 -9.58 20.86 5.91
C TRP A 200 -8.55 20.34 6.92
N SER A 201 -8.58 19.03 7.16
CA SER A 201 -7.56 18.29 7.91
C SER A 201 -7.39 16.92 7.29
N ILE A 202 -6.29 16.22 7.64
CA ILE A 202 -6.06 14.85 7.19
C ILE A 202 -7.22 13.93 7.61
N ASP A 203 -7.71 14.07 8.84
CA ASP A 203 -8.86 13.29 9.34
C ASP A 203 -10.11 13.52 8.49
N LYS A 204 -10.42 14.77 8.13
CA LYS A 204 -11.58 15.09 7.28
C LYS A 204 -11.45 14.46 5.90
N LEU A 205 -10.25 14.46 5.33
CA LEU A 205 -9.98 13.82 4.03
C LEU A 205 -10.15 12.30 4.10
N ILE A 206 -9.72 11.67 5.20
CA ILE A 206 -9.92 10.23 5.43
C ILE A 206 -11.42 9.91 5.58
N VAL A 207 -12.17 10.67 6.37
CA VAL A 207 -13.62 10.44 6.53
C VAL A 207 -14.36 10.61 5.19
N ALA A 208 -14.03 11.64 4.42
CA ALA A 208 -14.62 11.82 3.08
C ALA A 208 -14.31 10.65 2.14
N LYS A 209 -13.07 10.12 2.19
CA LYS A 209 -12.67 8.92 1.44
C LYS A 209 -13.52 7.71 1.86
N ASP A 210 -13.74 7.50 3.16
CA ASP A 210 -14.47 6.34 3.66
C ASP A 210 -15.95 6.38 3.28
N ILE A 211 -16.57 7.56 3.28
CA ILE A 211 -17.93 7.76 2.76
C ILE A 211 -18.02 7.31 1.30
N ILE A 212 -17.07 7.73 0.46
CA ILE A 212 -17.05 7.33 -0.96
C ILE A 212 -16.77 5.83 -1.10
N SER A 213 -15.79 5.32 -0.36
CA SER A 213 -15.40 3.91 -0.38
C SER A 213 -16.58 3.01 0.01
N ALA A 214 -17.39 3.40 1.00
CA ALA A 214 -18.59 2.65 1.39
C ALA A 214 -19.66 2.57 0.29
N ASN A 215 -19.64 3.47 -0.69
CA ASN A 215 -20.57 3.48 -1.82
C ASN A 215 -20.03 2.70 -3.03
N VAL A 216 -18.73 2.75 -3.28
CA VAL A 216 -18.11 2.12 -4.48
C VAL A 216 -17.49 0.76 -4.21
N ASP A 217 -17.18 0.45 -2.95
CA ASP A 217 -16.60 -0.83 -2.52
C ASP A 217 -17.29 -1.29 -1.22
N PRO A 218 -18.58 -1.67 -1.27
CA PRO A 218 -19.29 -2.12 -0.08
C PRO A 218 -18.61 -3.35 0.54
N GLY A 219 -18.25 -3.27 1.82
CA GLY A 219 -17.48 -4.32 2.49
C GLY A 219 -15.96 -4.22 2.25
N TYR A 220 -15.50 -3.25 1.47
CA TYR A 220 -14.10 -2.89 1.27
C TYR A 220 -13.24 -4.01 0.66
N ALA A 221 -13.82 -4.87 -0.17
CA ALA A 221 -13.09 -6.02 -0.72
C ALA A 221 -11.94 -5.56 -1.62
N GLY A 222 -12.17 -4.55 -2.47
CA GLY A 222 -11.13 -3.97 -3.32
C GLY A 222 -10.04 -3.26 -2.51
N GLU A 223 -10.41 -2.46 -1.51
CA GLU A 223 -9.43 -1.83 -0.61
C GLU A 223 -8.63 -2.87 0.20
N ILE A 224 -9.27 -3.94 0.67
CA ILE A 224 -8.62 -5.06 1.35
C ILE A 224 -7.61 -5.75 0.42
N ALA A 225 -7.97 -6.03 -0.82
CA ALA A 225 -7.09 -6.66 -1.80
C ALA A 225 -5.85 -5.81 -2.08
N LEU A 226 -6.01 -4.49 -2.21
CA LEU A 226 -4.90 -3.57 -2.37
C LEU A 226 -4.02 -3.46 -1.12
N ILE A 227 -4.60 -3.44 0.09
CA ILE A 227 -3.86 -3.47 1.35
C ILE A 227 -3.05 -4.76 1.46
N LYS A 228 -3.65 -5.89 1.07
CA LYS A 228 -3.00 -7.20 1.02
C LYS A 228 -1.81 -7.22 0.08
N ALA A 229 -2.00 -6.73 -1.15
CA ALA A 229 -0.94 -6.58 -2.13
C ALA A 229 0.19 -5.66 -1.61
N TYR A 230 -0.17 -4.57 -0.94
CA TYR A 230 0.78 -3.67 -0.31
C TYR A 230 1.61 -4.33 0.80
N VAL A 231 0.96 -5.05 1.72
CA VAL A 231 1.66 -5.78 2.79
C VAL A 231 2.66 -6.78 2.18
N ARG A 232 2.26 -7.49 1.12
CA ARG A 232 3.14 -8.43 0.40
C ARG A 232 4.32 -7.72 -0.26
N SER A 233 4.11 -6.54 -0.86
CA SER A 233 5.18 -5.79 -1.52
C SER A 233 6.22 -5.26 -0.52
N GLU A 234 5.81 -5.09 0.75
CA GLU A 234 6.63 -4.64 1.87
C GLU A 234 7.02 -5.77 2.82
N THR A 235 6.87 -7.01 2.36
CA THR A 235 7.32 -8.19 3.09
C THR A 235 8.64 -8.70 2.50
N HIS A 236 9.68 -8.69 3.34
CA HIS A 236 11.04 -9.00 2.92
C HIS A 236 11.64 -10.11 3.77
N PHE A 237 12.26 -11.08 3.11
CA PHE A 237 13.05 -12.09 3.81
C PHE A 237 14.31 -11.46 4.38
N LEU A 238 14.69 -11.84 5.60
CA LEU A 238 15.85 -11.27 6.28
C LEU A 238 16.99 -12.27 6.40
N LYS A 239 18.18 -11.90 5.92
CA LYS A 239 19.43 -12.61 6.17
C LYS A 239 20.40 -11.72 6.92
N ASN A 240 20.85 -12.17 8.08
CA ASN A 240 21.76 -11.40 8.95
C ASN A 240 21.25 -9.99 9.27
N GLY A 241 19.93 -9.86 9.46
CA GLY A 241 19.26 -8.59 9.78
C GLY A 241 19.13 -7.63 8.60
N LYS A 242 19.42 -8.06 7.37
CA LYS A 242 19.25 -7.26 6.15
C LYS A 242 18.24 -7.92 5.23
N GLU A 243 17.49 -7.10 4.50
CA GLU A 243 16.63 -7.56 3.41
C GLU A 243 17.45 -8.39 2.44
N TRP A 244 16.91 -9.56 2.11
CA TRP A 244 17.47 -10.49 1.17
C TRP A 244 16.49 -10.67 0.01
N ASP A 245 17.00 -11.11 -1.13
CA ASP A 245 16.22 -11.29 -2.33
C ASP A 245 15.15 -12.39 -2.17
N GLN A 246 14.26 -12.48 -3.16
CA GLN A 246 13.29 -13.58 -3.24
C GLN A 246 13.93 -14.91 -3.67
N ASN A 247 15.25 -14.97 -3.89
CA ASN A 247 15.97 -16.13 -4.40
C ASN A 247 16.95 -16.67 -3.34
N ILE A 248 16.41 -17.45 -2.41
CA ILE A 248 17.16 -18.03 -1.30
C ILE A 248 18.10 -19.11 -1.83
N ASN A 249 19.40 -18.82 -1.84
CA ASN A 249 20.42 -19.79 -2.24
C ASN A 249 20.95 -20.56 -1.02
N LEU A 250 20.85 -21.90 -1.07
CA LEU A 250 21.23 -22.82 0.00
C LEU A 250 21.98 -24.02 -0.60
N LYS A 251 22.86 -24.69 0.17
CA LYS A 251 23.43 -25.98 -0.24
C LYS A 251 22.63 -27.13 0.36
N ALA A 252 22.65 -28.29 -0.28
CA ALA A 252 22.16 -29.52 0.32
C ALA A 252 22.87 -29.77 1.67
N GLY A 253 22.08 -30.02 2.71
CA GLY A 253 22.52 -30.19 4.10
C GLY A 253 22.70 -28.89 4.89
N ASP A 254 22.78 -27.73 4.25
CA ASP A 254 22.86 -26.45 4.95
C ASP A 254 21.50 -26.06 5.52
N THR A 255 21.53 -25.33 6.63
CA THR A 255 20.33 -24.78 7.28
C THR A 255 20.35 -23.26 7.27
N LEU A 256 19.16 -22.67 7.30
CA LEU A 256 18.96 -21.24 7.31
C LEU A 256 17.83 -20.87 8.29
N PRO A 257 18.05 -19.96 9.25
CA PRO A 257 16.98 -19.41 10.07
C PRO A 257 15.99 -18.61 9.22
N LEU A 258 14.69 -18.82 9.43
CA LEU A 258 13.61 -18.15 8.74
C LEU A 258 13.23 -16.86 9.48
N LYS A 259 13.36 -15.71 8.81
CA LYS A 259 13.04 -14.39 9.36
C LYS A 259 12.44 -13.51 8.26
N LEU A 260 11.39 -12.76 8.60
CA LEU A 260 10.78 -11.76 7.73
C LEU A 260 10.73 -10.39 8.41
N SER A 261 10.78 -9.35 7.59
CA SER A 261 10.25 -8.03 7.89
C SER A 261 8.90 -7.89 7.19
N ILE A 262 7.87 -7.41 7.89
CA ILE A 262 6.58 -7.04 7.29
C ILE A 262 6.35 -5.58 7.61
N LEU A 263 6.22 -4.71 6.60
CA LEU A 263 6.08 -3.26 6.80
C LEU A 263 7.21 -2.67 7.68
N GLY A 264 8.43 -3.20 7.55
CA GLY A 264 9.57 -2.81 8.39
C GLY A 264 9.63 -3.46 9.77
N PHE A 265 8.61 -4.24 10.16
CA PHE A 265 8.58 -4.94 11.44
C PHE A 265 9.17 -6.35 11.36
N SER A 266 10.33 -6.54 11.99
CA SER A 266 11.18 -7.74 11.83
C SER A 266 10.81 -8.96 12.70
N LEU A 267 9.80 -8.85 13.57
CA LEU A 267 9.38 -9.98 14.43
C LEU A 267 8.11 -10.69 13.94
N ALA A 268 7.46 -10.20 12.89
CA ALA A 268 6.21 -10.78 12.39
C ALA A 268 6.38 -12.25 11.93
N GLY A 269 7.55 -12.60 11.37
CA GLY A 269 7.83 -13.95 10.87
C GLY A 269 7.77 -15.07 11.94
N TYR A 270 7.81 -14.74 13.23
CA TYR A 270 7.68 -15.73 14.31
C TYR A 270 6.24 -16.20 14.53
N PHE A 271 5.26 -15.40 14.13
CA PHE A 271 3.83 -15.69 14.32
C PHE A 271 3.20 -16.36 13.10
N LEU A 272 3.97 -16.53 12.03
CA LEU A 272 3.49 -17.06 10.75
C LEU A 272 3.91 -18.51 10.55
N HIS A 273 3.19 -19.19 9.66
CA HIS A 273 3.50 -20.53 9.21
C HIS A 273 4.33 -20.50 7.94
N TRP A 274 5.23 -21.48 7.84
CA TRP A 274 6.17 -21.60 6.74
C TRP A 274 6.03 -22.97 6.09
N GLN A 275 6.06 -23.02 4.77
CA GLN A 275 6.10 -24.27 4.03
C GLN A 275 6.92 -24.16 2.75
N VAL A 276 7.29 -25.32 2.21
CA VAL A 276 7.85 -25.46 0.87
C VAL A 276 6.98 -26.37 0.03
N ASP A 277 6.84 -26.04 -1.26
CA ASP A 277 5.95 -26.77 -2.16
C ASP A 277 6.48 -28.17 -2.51
N ASP A 278 7.80 -28.37 -2.48
CA ASP A 278 8.47 -29.63 -2.78
C ASP A 278 9.49 -29.97 -1.69
N THR A 279 9.12 -30.93 -0.86
CA THR A 279 9.92 -31.38 0.29
C THR A 279 11.14 -32.22 -0.08
N SER A 280 11.20 -32.72 -1.32
CA SER A 280 12.38 -33.44 -1.82
C SER A 280 13.56 -32.49 -2.06
N MET A 281 13.30 -31.20 -2.30
CA MET A 281 14.33 -30.19 -2.55
C MET A 281 14.77 -29.47 -1.28
N ALA A 282 13.83 -29.09 -0.42
CA ALA A 282 14.10 -28.44 0.86
C ALA A 282 13.05 -28.84 1.89
N THR A 283 13.30 -28.64 3.18
CA THR A 283 12.29 -28.85 4.24
C THR A 283 12.25 -27.67 5.19
N VAL A 284 11.10 -27.46 5.80
CA VAL A 284 10.89 -26.43 6.82
C VAL A 284 10.52 -27.09 8.14
N ASN A 285 11.24 -26.73 9.20
CA ASN A 285 10.81 -26.95 10.56
C ASN A 285 10.11 -25.67 11.05
N ASP A 286 8.78 -25.69 11.07
CA ASP A 286 7.97 -24.53 11.45
C ASP A 286 8.02 -24.24 12.96
N SER A 287 8.35 -25.22 13.80
CA SER A 287 8.51 -25.01 15.24
C SER A 287 9.82 -24.28 15.57
N THR A 288 10.91 -24.62 14.88
CA THR A 288 12.22 -23.96 15.07
C THR A 288 12.48 -22.84 14.06
N LYS A 289 11.52 -22.57 13.16
CA LYS A 289 11.61 -21.60 12.06
C LYS A 289 12.94 -21.77 11.29
N THR A 290 13.18 -22.98 10.79
CA THR A 290 14.43 -23.34 10.10
C THR A 290 14.15 -23.98 8.75
N LEU A 291 14.81 -23.49 7.70
CA LEU A 291 14.84 -24.09 6.36
C LEU A 291 16.09 -24.96 6.21
N THR A 292 15.95 -26.13 5.61
CA THR A 292 17.06 -27.06 5.34
C THR A 292 17.06 -27.43 3.87
N GLY A 293 18.22 -27.33 3.20
CA GLY A 293 18.37 -27.83 1.84
C GLY A 293 18.49 -29.35 1.85
N VAL A 294 17.73 -30.05 1.01
CA VAL A 294 17.73 -31.52 0.91
C VAL A 294 18.56 -31.95 -0.29
N ASP A 295 18.06 -31.68 -1.50
CA ASP A 295 18.69 -32.08 -2.75
C ASP A 295 18.72 -30.94 -3.77
N LYS A 296 19.60 -31.08 -4.77
CA LYS A 296 19.79 -30.06 -5.80
C LYS A 296 18.50 -29.83 -6.59
N GLY A 297 18.01 -28.59 -6.57
CA GLY A 297 16.89 -28.16 -7.40
C GLY A 297 16.30 -26.84 -6.92
N LYS A 298 15.02 -26.63 -7.25
CA LYS A 298 14.29 -25.42 -6.88
C LYS A 298 12.94 -25.80 -6.27
N THR A 299 12.55 -25.09 -5.22
CA THR A 299 11.19 -25.17 -4.66
C THR A 299 10.73 -23.79 -4.23
N LYS A 300 9.42 -23.62 -4.03
CA LYS A 300 8.85 -22.36 -3.57
C LYS A 300 8.67 -22.40 -2.06
N LEU A 301 9.18 -21.39 -1.36
CA LEU A 301 8.92 -21.12 0.04
C LEU A 301 7.71 -20.19 0.13
N ARG A 302 6.73 -20.55 0.94
CA ARG A 302 5.55 -19.74 1.23
C ARG A 302 5.48 -19.45 2.72
N VAL A 303 5.09 -18.22 3.04
CA VAL A 303 4.77 -17.80 4.40
C VAL A 303 3.33 -17.32 4.42
N TYR A 304 2.56 -17.82 5.37
CA TYR A 304 1.11 -17.70 5.37
C TYR A 304 0.56 -17.73 6.80
N ILE A 305 -0.75 -17.47 6.91
CA ILE A 305 -1.42 -17.26 8.19
C ILE A 305 -2.25 -18.48 8.59
N TYR A 306 -3.13 -18.94 7.72
CA TYR A 306 -3.90 -20.18 7.93
C TYR A 306 -3.90 -21.06 6.69
N ASN A 307 -4.06 -20.47 5.52
CA ASN A 307 -4.13 -21.17 4.24
C ASN A 307 -3.08 -20.64 3.25
N PRO A 308 -2.07 -21.45 2.89
CA PRO A 308 -0.97 -21.03 2.03
C PRO A 308 -1.38 -20.59 0.62
N ASP A 309 -2.57 -20.98 0.16
CA ASP A 309 -3.06 -20.60 -1.17
C ASP A 309 -3.77 -19.24 -1.16
N THR A 310 -4.45 -18.88 -0.07
CA THR A 310 -5.33 -17.70 -0.03
C THR A 310 -4.78 -16.56 0.84
N ASP A 311 -4.00 -16.84 1.88
CA ASP A 311 -3.54 -15.84 2.86
C ASP A 311 -2.02 -15.72 2.99
N TRP A 312 -1.28 -16.16 1.98
CA TRP A 312 0.16 -15.96 1.94
C TRP A 312 0.53 -14.47 1.98
N VAL A 313 1.61 -14.18 2.71
CA VAL A 313 2.20 -12.83 2.87
C VAL A 313 3.59 -12.72 2.26
N TYR A 314 4.25 -13.85 1.99
CA TYR A 314 5.52 -13.91 1.28
C TYR A 314 5.63 -15.16 0.41
N GLN A 315 6.25 -15.00 -0.75
CA GLN A 315 6.68 -16.09 -1.62
C GLN A 315 8.11 -15.86 -2.08
N GLY A 316 8.94 -16.90 -1.97
CA GLY A 316 10.33 -16.88 -2.45
C GLY A 316 10.69 -18.21 -3.11
N THR A 317 11.72 -18.20 -3.95
CA THR A 317 12.29 -19.40 -4.55
C THR A 317 13.50 -19.85 -3.76
N VAL A 318 13.52 -21.10 -3.30
CA VAL A 318 14.67 -21.74 -2.69
C VAL A 318 15.43 -22.49 -3.77
N HIS A 319 16.68 -22.08 -3.98
CA HIS A 319 17.63 -22.71 -4.88
C HIS A 319 18.61 -23.55 -4.07
N VAL A 320 18.45 -24.87 -4.12
CA VAL A 320 19.36 -25.79 -3.45
C VAL A 320 20.43 -26.22 -4.44
N THR A 321 21.68 -25.93 -4.09
CA THR A 321 22.86 -26.32 -4.84
C THR A 321 23.39 -27.64 -4.31
N GLY A 322 23.89 -28.51 -5.20
CA GLY A 322 24.44 -29.80 -4.81
C GLY A 322 25.61 -29.61 -3.84
N GLY A 323 25.58 -30.33 -2.71
CA GLY A 323 26.70 -30.38 -1.78
C GLY A 323 27.89 -31.03 -2.47
N GLY A 324 29.06 -30.41 -2.38
CA GLY A 324 30.30 -31.05 -2.82
C GLY A 324 30.45 -32.37 -2.09
N GLY A 325 30.30 -33.48 -2.81
CA GLY A 325 30.41 -34.82 -2.25
C GLY A 325 31.81 -35.00 -1.64
N SER A 326 31.91 -34.88 -0.32
CA SER A 326 32.95 -35.58 0.41
C SER A 326 32.59 -37.06 0.35
N HIS A 327 33.06 -37.74 -0.70
CA HIS A 327 33.27 -39.18 -0.64
C HIS A 327 34.23 -39.42 0.52
N LYS A 328 33.70 -39.74 1.71
CA LYS A 328 34.44 -40.50 2.69
C LYS A 328 34.66 -41.89 2.09
N LYS A 329 35.91 -42.12 1.68
CA LYS A 329 36.48 -43.44 1.47
C LYS A 329 36.45 -44.24 2.77
#